data_AF-A0A848HYL6-F1
#
_entry.id   AF-A0A848HYL6-F1
#
_cell.length_a   1.000
_cell.length_b   1.000
_cell.length_c   1.000
_cell.angle_alpha   90.00
_cell.angle_beta   90.00
_cell.angle_gamma   90.00
#
_symmetry.space_group_name_H-M   'P 1'
#
loop_
_entity.id
_entity.type
_entity.pdbx_description
1 polymer ?
#
loop_
_entity_poly.entity_id
_entity_poly.type
_entity_poly.pdbx_seq_one_letter_code
_entity_poly.pdbx_strand_id
1 'polypeptide(L)'
;MLYAAPANAKQFAGDVEVARCIRLASNGKGWLEKTLWGLRDQEAGWVGAKIRNTDGSYDLGPLQINSWWVPKISALVHQSESEIWHRLQHDTCFNVYAARWIFLTDLQDARDYWAAIGHYHSRVTWRKTSYIQNVWRRLVARFGLDAFGKGANMP
;
A
#
# COMPACT_ATOMS: atom_id res chain seq x y z
N MET A 1 -34.32 -16.54 -5.15
CA MET A 1 -33.16 -16.47 -6.06
C MET A 1 -32.27 -15.32 -5.61
N LEU A 2 -31.08 -15.62 -5.06
CA LEU A 2 -30.10 -14.60 -4.68
C LEU A 2 -29.28 -14.27 -5.93
N TYR A 3 -29.50 -13.11 -6.54
CA TYR A 3 -28.63 -12.62 -7.61
C TYR A 3 -27.30 -12.19 -6.98
N ALA A 4 -26.22 -12.91 -7.30
CA ALA A 4 -24.87 -12.48 -6.97
C ALA A 4 -24.58 -11.16 -7.72
N ALA A 5 -24.10 -10.14 -7.01
CA ALA A 5 -23.68 -8.90 -7.64
C ALA A 5 -22.54 -9.18 -8.64
N PRO A 6 -22.52 -8.52 -9.81
CA PRO A 6 -21.44 -8.70 -10.78
C PRO A 6 -20.09 -8.35 -10.15
N ALA A 7 -19.04 -9.10 -10.48
CA ALA A 7 -17.68 -8.91 -9.93
C ALA A 7 -17.19 -7.44 -9.99
N ASN A 8 -17.66 -6.70 -11.02
CA ASN A 8 -17.36 -5.29 -11.23
C ASN A 8 -17.91 -4.37 -10.12
N ALA A 9 -19.07 -4.69 -9.53
CA ALA A 9 -19.65 -3.92 -8.43
C ALA A 9 -18.89 -4.11 -7.12
N LYS A 10 -18.40 -5.33 -6.86
CA LYS A 10 -17.61 -5.64 -5.66
C LYS A 10 -16.22 -5.00 -5.73
N GLN A 11 -15.59 -5.01 -6.90
CA GLN A 11 -14.32 -4.32 -7.14
C GLN A 11 -14.48 -2.80 -6.97
N PHE A 12 -15.50 -2.21 -7.60
CA PHE A 12 -15.81 -0.79 -7.46
C PHE A 12 -16.07 -0.37 -6.00
N ALA A 13 -16.86 -1.15 -5.25
CA ALA A 13 -17.09 -0.89 -3.83
C ALA A 13 -15.80 -0.97 -3.00
N GLY A 14 -14.92 -1.93 -3.30
CA GLY A 14 -13.60 -2.03 -2.69
C GLY A 14 -12.73 -0.80 -2.99
N ASP A 15 -12.74 -0.30 -4.21
CA ASP A 15 -11.99 0.89 -4.60
C ASP A 15 -12.50 2.17 -3.90
N VAL A 16 -13.81 2.29 -3.71
CA VAL A 16 -14.41 3.39 -2.93
C VAL A 16 -13.97 3.33 -1.46
N GLU A 17 -13.94 2.14 -0.86
CA GLU A 17 -13.50 1.99 0.53
C GLU A 17 -12.00 2.30 0.68
N VAL A 18 -11.16 1.81 -0.23
CA VAL A 18 -9.73 2.14 -0.25
C VAL A 18 -9.53 3.66 -0.32
N ALA A 19 -10.26 4.35 -1.21
CA ALA A 19 -10.18 5.81 -1.34
C ALA A 19 -10.51 6.53 -0.01
N ARG A 20 -11.57 6.11 0.66
CA ARG A 20 -11.97 6.64 1.98
C ARG A 20 -10.87 6.41 3.02
N CYS A 21 -10.35 5.19 3.10
CA CYS A 21 -9.32 4.82 4.06
C CYS A 21 -7.99 5.55 3.81
N ILE A 22 -7.59 5.75 2.54
CA ILE A 22 -6.41 6.54 2.17
C ILE A 22 -6.55 7.97 2.69
N ARG A 23 -7.68 8.63 2.42
CA ARG A 23 -7.94 10.00 2.89
C ARG A 23 -7.85 10.12 4.42
N LEU A 24 -8.44 9.17 5.14
CA LEU A 24 -8.39 9.13 6.61
C LEU A 24 -6.97 8.88 7.13
N ALA A 25 -6.26 7.91 6.57
CA ALA A 25 -4.90 7.56 6.97
C ALA A 25 -3.93 8.72 6.75
N SER A 26 -4.11 9.50 5.68
CA SER A 26 -3.26 10.65 5.38
C SER A 26 -3.36 11.80 6.38
N ASN A 27 -4.44 11.87 7.17
CA ASN A 27 -4.61 12.87 8.22
C ASN A 27 -4.31 14.31 7.73
N GLY A 28 -4.93 14.70 6.62
CA GLY A 28 -4.80 16.02 5.99
C GLY A 28 -3.46 16.29 5.27
N LYS A 29 -2.52 15.35 5.26
CA LYS A 29 -1.22 15.53 4.60
C LYS A 29 -1.33 15.13 3.13
N GLY A 30 -1.50 16.12 2.26
CA GLY A 30 -1.68 15.88 0.82
C GLY A 30 -0.54 15.09 0.17
N TRP A 31 0.71 15.30 0.59
CA TRP A 31 1.84 14.51 0.09
C TRP A 31 1.70 13.02 0.44
N LEU A 32 1.28 12.69 1.67
CA LEU A 32 1.10 11.31 2.13
C LEU A 32 -0.12 10.65 1.46
N GLU A 33 -1.18 11.41 1.20
CA GLU A 33 -2.31 10.93 0.40
C GLU A 33 -1.89 10.54 -1.01
N LYS A 34 -1.12 11.39 -1.68
CA LYS A 34 -0.54 11.06 -2.98
C LYS A 34 0.33 9.82 -2.90
N THR A 35 1.19 9.71 -1.88
CA THR A 35 2.03 8.53 -1.64
C THR A 35 1.22 7.24 -1.53
N LEU A 36 0.20 7.22 -0.68
CA LEU A 36 -0.64 6.02 -0.48
C LEU A 36 -1.40 5.64 -1.75
N TRP A 37 -1.84 6.63 -2.55
CA TRP A 37 -2.39 6.37 -3.88
C TRP A 37 -1.35 5.78 -4.85
N GLY A 38 -0.12 6.29 -4.85
CA GLY A 38 0.96 5.74 -5.68
C GLY A 38 1.29 4.28 -5.34
N LEU A 39 1.33 3.96 -4.04
CA LEU A 39 1.48 2.57 -3.57
C LEU A 39 0.27 1.73 -3.99
N ARG A 40 -0.95 2.17 -3.70
CA ARG A 40 -2.19 1.45 -4.08
C ARG A 40 -2.25 1.13 -5.57
N ASP A 41 -1.97 2.10 -6.43
CA ASP A 41 -2.02 1.94 -7.89
C ASP A 41 -0.93 1.00 -8.41
N GLN A 42 0.20 0.92 -7.71
CA GLN A 42 1.28 0.00 -8.05
C GLN A 42 0.99 -1.43 -7.57
N GLU A 43 0.50 -1.58 -6.34
CA GLU A 43 0.22 -2.88 -5.73
C GLU A 43 -1.02 -3.55 -6.31
N ALA A 44 -2.05 -2.76 -6.64
CA ALA A 44 -3.26 -3.20 -7.34
C ALA A 44 -3.95 -4.45 -6.73
N GLY A 45 -3.76 -4.70 -5.42
CA GLY A 45 -4.40 -5.81 -4.71
C GLY A 45 -5.92 -5.67 -4.58
N TRP A 46 -6.56 -6.58 -3.86
CA TRP A 46 -7.99 -6.49 -3.57
C TRP A 46 -8.29 -6.96 -2.15
N VAL A 47 -9.49 -6.65 -1.65
CA VAL A 47 -9.95 -7.14 -0.34
C VAL A 47 -10.07 -8.66 -0.39
N GLY A 48 -9.36 -9.33 0.51
CA GLY A 48 -9.19 -10.78 0.56
C GLY A 48 -8.01 -11.32 -0.26
N ALA A 49 -7.18 -10.46 -0.87
CA ALA A 49 -5.98 -10.92 -1.55
C ALA A 49 -4.99 -11.56 -0.57
N LYS A 50 -4.46 -12.72 -0.96
CA LYS A 50 -3.40 -13.46 -0.27
C LYS A 50 -2.54 -14.15 -1.33
N ILE A 51 -1.47 -13.47 -1.75
CA ILE A 51 -0.63 -13.92 -2.87
C ILE A 51 0.66 -14.49 -2.30
N ARG A 52 0.99 -15.75 -2.61
CA ARG A 52 2.20 -16.40 -2.08
C ARG A 52 3.44 -15.99 -2.88
N ASN A 53 4.49 -15.57 -2.18
CA ASN A 53 5.80 -15.27 -2.73
C ASN A 53 6.70 -16.50 -2.81
N THR A 54 7.77 -16.41 -3.61
CA THR A 54 8.72 -17.51 -3.80
C THR A 54 9.45 -17.92 -2.52
N ASP A 55 9.67 -16.96 -1.62
CA ASP A 55 10.30 -17.18 -0.31
C ASP A 55 9.34 -17.73 0.76
N GLY A 56 8.08 -17.94 0.41
CA GLY A 56 7.04 -18.46 1.31
C GLY A 56 6.29 -17.39 2.11
N SER A 57 6.68 -16.11 2.02
CA SER A 57 5.86 -15.01 2.51
C SER A 57 4.60 -14.81 1.66
N TYR A 58 3.68 -13.96 2.11
CA TYR A 58 2.44 -13.66 1.38
C TYR A 58 2.17 -12.16 1.35
N ASP A 59 1.67 -11.64 0.25
CA ASP A 59 1.21 -10.26 0.14
C ASP A 59 -0.31 -10.18 0.35
N LEU A 60 -0.73 -9.30 1.27
CA LEU A 60 -2.07 -9.29 1.84
C LEU A 60 -2.84 -8.01 1.48
N GLY A 61 -4.07 -8.21 1.04
CA GLY A 61 -5.06 -7.14 0.88
C GLY A 61 -4.72 -6.08 -0.18
N PRO A 62 -5.41 -4.92 -0.15
CA PRO A 62 -5.36 -3.92 -1.22
C PRO A 62 -3.99 -3.27 -1.46
N LEU A 63 -3.18 -3.03 -0.43
CA LEU A 63 -1.82 -2.48 -0.57
C LEU A 63 -0.74 -3.56 -0.43
N GLN A 64 -1.12 -4.84 -0.60
CA GLN A 64 -0.20 -5.97 -0.71
C GLN A 64 0.84 -6.01 0.41
N ILE A 65 0.38 -5.87 1.65
CA ILE A 65 1.25 -5.87 2.83
C ILE A 65 1.86 -7.26 2.98
N ASN A 66 3.19 -7.35 2.87
CA ASN A 66 3.88 -8.62 3.01
C ASN A 66 3.73 -9.17 4.45
N SER A 67 3.55 -10.48 4.55
CA SER A 67 3.30 -11.19 5.81
C SER A 67 4.48 -11.16 6.79
N TRP A 68 5.69 -10.81 6.35
CA TRP A 68 6.83 -10.60 7.25
C TRP A 68 6.59 -9.47 8.28
N TRP A 69 5.65 -8.55 8.00
CA TRP A 69 5.29 -7.48 8.93
C TRP A 69 4.33 -7.95 10.03
N VAL A 70 3.69 -9.12 9.87
CA VAL A 70 2.64 -9.59 10.78
C VAL A 70 3.11 -9.66 12.23
N PRO A 71 4.27 -10.28 12.58
CA PRO A 71 4.70 -10.34 13.97
C PRO A 71 4.94 -8.96 14.58
N LYS A 72 5.51 -8.04 13.80
CA LYS A 72 5.80 -6.67 14.26
C LYS A 72 4.52 -5.86 14.47
N ILE A 73 3.55 -5.97 13.55
CA ILE A 73 2.25 -5.31 13.69
C ILE A 73 1.47 -5.91 14.87
N SER A 74 1.47 -7.24 15.01
CA SER A 74 0.85 -7.96 16.13
C SER A 74 1.35 -7.45 17.48
N ALA A 75 2.67 -7.34 17.64
CA ALA A 75 3.28 -6.77 18.84
C ALA A 75 2.89 -5.30 19.06
N LEU A 76 2.82 -4.49 17.99
CA LEU A 76 2.51 -3.06 18.05
C LEU A 76 1.07 -2.77 18.52
N VAL A 77 0.10 -3.57 18.08
CA VAL A 77 -1.33 -3.33 18.37
C VAL A 77 -1.92 -4.30 19.40
N HIS A 78 -1.09 -5.17 19.98
CA HIS A 78 -1.47 -6.15 20.99
C HIS A 78 -2.60 -7.11 20.57
N GLN A 79 -2.56 -7.57 19.31
CA GLN A 79 -3.50 -8.55 18.75
C GLN A 79 -2.75 -9.80 18.30
N SER A 80 -3.42 -10.97 18.27
CA SER A 80 -2.79 -12.21 17.78
C SER A 80 -2.36 -12.11 16.31
N GLU A 81 -1.31 -12.82 15.90
CA GLU A 81 -0.88 -12.84 14.50
C GLU A 81 -2.02 -13.30 13.57
N SER A 82 -2.81 -14.29 13.96
CA SER A 82 -3.98 -14.77 13.20
C SER A 82 -4.99 -13.65 12.92
N GLU A 83 -5.23 -12.79 13.91
CA GLU A 83 -6.10 -11.62 13.77
C GLU A 83 -5.49 -10.59 12.82
N ILE A 84 -4.18 -10.31 12.93
CA ILE A 84 -3.48 -9.41 12.00
C ILE A 84 -3.54 -9.94 10.57
N TRP A 85 -3.33 -11.24 10.36
CA TRP A 85 -3.49 -11.88 9.05
C TRP A 85 -4.88 -11.64 8.47
N HIS A 86 -5.92 -11.85 9.27
CA HIS A 86 -7.30 -11.65 8.84
C HIS A 86 -7.57 -10.17 8.50
N ARG A 87 -7.16 -9.25 9.38
CA ARG A 87 -7.37 -7.81 9.20
C ARG A 87 -6.60 -7.25 8.02
N LEU A 88 -5.34 -7.63 7.81
CA LEU A 88 -4.58 -7.22 6.64
C LEU A 88 -5.22 -7.68 5.33
N GLN A 89 -5.91 -8.83 5.31
CA GLN A 89 -6.62 -9.31 4.13
C GLN A 89 -7.97 -8.62 3.93
N HIS A 90 -8.77 -8.47 4.99
CA HIS A 90 -10.21 -8.18 4.90
C HIS A 90 -10.65 -6.82 5.45
N ASP A 91 -9.86 -6.18 6.32
CA ASP A 91 -10.12 -4.84 6.84
C ASP A 91 -9.33 -3.82 5.99
N THR A 92 -10.02 -3.24 5.00
CA THR A 92 -9.45 -2.28 4.05
C THR A 92 -8.72 -1.13 4.74
N CYS A 93 -9.32 -0.56 5.79
CA CYS A 93 -8.71 0.55 6.51
C CYS A 93 -7.48 0.08 7.28
N PHE A 94 -7.54 -1.05 7.98
CA PHE A 94 -6.38 -1.59 8.67
C PHE A 94 -5.19 -1.83 7.72
N ASN A 95 -5.45 -2.39 6.54
CA ASN A 95 -4.43 -2.58 5.50
C ASN A 95 -3.79 -1.25 5.06
N VAL A 96 -4.60 -0.22 4.80
CA VAL A 96 -4.12 1.12 4.42
C VAL A 96 -3.32 1.78 5.56
N TYR A 97 -3.78 1.67 6.81
CA TYR A 97 -3.06 2.21 7.96
C TYR A 97 -1.74 1.47 8.22
N ALA A 98 -1.69 0.16 7.98
CA ALA A 98 -0.46 -0.62 8.01
C ALA A 98 0.52 -0.14 6.92
N ALA A 99 0.05 0.05 5.68
CA ALA A 99 0.86 0.59 4.60
C ALA A 99 1.46 1.96 4.95
N ARG A 100 0.64 2.86 5.50
CA ARG A 100 1.08 4.16 6.01
C ARG A 100 2.17 4.01 7.06
N TRP A 101 1.98 3.15 8.05
CA TRP A 101 2.93 2.97 9.13
C TRP A 101 4.26 2.38 8.64
N ILE A 102 4.22 1.41 7.73
CA ILE A 102 5.41 0.83 7.10
C ILE A 102 6.18 1.91 6.33
N PHE A 103 5.49 2.63 5.43
CA PHE A 103 6.12 3.69 4.64
C PHE A 103 6.74 4.78 5.52
N LEU A 104 6.04 5.23 6.56
CA LEU A 104 6.57 6.25 7.48
C LEU A 104 7.75 5.72 8.31
N THR A 105 7.75 4.43 8.67
CA THR A 105 8.90 3.79 9.32
C THR A 105 10.11 3.82 8.39
N ASP A 106 9.96 3.39 7.13
CA ASP A 106 11.05 3.42 6.15
C ASP A 106 11.51 4.83 5.80
N LEU A 107 10.60 5.80 5.78
CA LEU A 107 10.94 7.22 5.59
C LEU A 107 11.74 7.77 6.77
N GLN A 108 11.37 7.41 8.00
CA GLN A 108 12.11 7.80 9.19
C GLN A 108 13.54 7.25 9.17
N ASP A 109 13.71 6.01 8.71
CA ASP A 109 15.02 5.35 8.65
C ASP A 109 15.87 5.87 7.49
N ALA A 110 15.29 6.00 6.30
CA ALA A 110 16.03 6.38 5.09
C ALA A 110 16.29 7.89 4.98
N ARG A 111 15.42 8.73 5.59
CA ARG A 111 15.41 10.20 5.43
C ARG A 111 15.34 10.69 3.98
N ASP A 112 14.91 9.80 3.08
CA ASP A 112 14.69 10.08 1.67
C ASP A 112 13.38 9.43 1.22
N TYR A 113 12.56 10.23 0.51
CA TYR A 113 11.22 9.82 0.10
C TYR A 113 11.24 8.64 -0.87
N TRP A 114 12.11 8.69 -1.88
CA TRP A 114 12.14 7.67 -2.93
C TRP A 114 12.82 6.39 -2.44
N ALA A 115 13.83 6.49 -1.59
CA ALA A 115 14.40 5.37 -0.87
C ALA A 115 13.33 4.66 -0.02
N ALA A 116 12.47 5.41 0.68
CA ALA A 116 11.36 4.84 1.45
C ALA A 116 10.34 4.13 0.56
N ILE A 117 9.99 4.70 -0.61
CA ILE A 117 9.14 4.03 -1.61
C ILE A 117 9.77 2.71 -2.08
N GLY A 118 11.07 2.72 -2.37
CA GLY A 118 11.78 1.51 -2.76
C GLY A 118 11.80 0.45 -1.66
N HIS A 119 12.04 0.87 -0.42
CA HIS A 119 12.13 0.00 0.75
C HIS A 119 10.80 -0.63 1.14
N TYR A 120 9.67 0.04 0.87
CA TYR A 120 8.33 -0.53 1.03
C TYR A 120 8.21 -1.88 0.31
N HIS A 121 8.82 -2.00 -0.87
CA HIS A 121 8.78 -3.21 -1.68
C HIS A 121 9.97 -4.15 -1.43
N SER A 122 11.21 -3.63 -1.43
CA SER A 122 12.40 -4.48 -1.30
C SER A 122 13.65 -3.72 -0.85
N ARG A 123 14.56 -4.41 -0.17
CA ARG A 123 15.91 -3.90 0.11
C ARG A 123 16.90 -4.15 -1.03
N VAL A 124 16.57 -5.02 -1.99
CA VAL A 124 17.44 -5.37 -3.12
C VAL A 124 17.48 -4.24 -4.14
N THR A 125 18.68 -3.76 -4.50
CA THR A 125 18.88 -2.53 -5.29
C THR A 125 18.10 -2.50 -6.60
N TRP A 126 18.21 -3.51 -7.45
CA TRP A 126 17.51 -3.50 -8.75
C TRP A 126 15.98 -3.58 -8.60
N ARG A 127 15.48 -4.30 -7.58
CA ARG A 127 14.04 -4.41 -7.29
C ARG A 127 13.47 -3.08 -6.83
N LYS A 128 14.14 -2.43 -5.87
CA LYS A 128 13.70 -1.13 -5.36
C LYS A 128 13.76 -0.04 -6.43
N THR A 129 14.80 -0.01 -7.27
CA THR A 129 14.89 0.95 -8.39
C THR A 129 13.73 0.74 -9.37
N SER A 130 13.48 -0.49 -9.81
CA SER A 130 12.35 -0.78 -10.70
C SER A 130 11.00 -0.37 -10.06
N TYR A 131 10.82 -0.68 -8.77
CA TYR A 131 9.60 -0.32 -8.04
C TYR A 131 9.40 1.20 -7.95
N ILE A 132 10.45 1.96 -7.61
CA ILE A 132 10.43 3.43 -7.58
C ILE A 132 9.95 4.01 -8.92
N GLN A 133 10.51 3.51 -10.03
CA GLN A 133 10.13 3.97 -11.37
C GLN A 133 8.67 3.64 -11.71
N ASN A 134 8.19 2.48 -11.28
CA ASN A 134 6.78 2.10 -11.46
C ASN A 134 5.85 3.02 -10.65
N VAL A 135 6.15 3.24 -9.36
CA VAL A 135 5.35 4.13 -8.50
C VAL A 135 5.35 5.56 -9.03
N TRP A 136 6.51 6.07 -9.49
CA TRP A 136 6.58 7.39 -10.14
C TRP A 136 5.64 7.47 -11.34
N ARG A 137 5.62 6.46 -12.23
CA ARG A 137 4.69 6.41 -13.37
C ARG A 137 3.23 6.42 -12.92
N ARG A 138 2.87 5.70 -11.85
CA ARG A 138 1.51 5.73 -11.28
C ARG A 138 1.14 7.12 -10.76
N LEU A 139 2.04 7.76 -10.03
CA LEU A 139 1.84 9.09 -9.48
C LEU A 139 1.66 10.15 -10.58
N VAL A 140 2.47 10.09 -11.64
CA VAL A 140 2.33 10.97 -12.80
C VAL A 140 1.02 10.72 -13.54
N ALA A 141 0.65 9.47 -13.76
CA ALA A 141 -0.62 9.13 -14.42
C ALA A 141 -1.84 9.65 -13.65
N ARG A 142 -1.78 9.62 -12.31
CA ARG A 142 -2.88 10.05 -11.45
C ARG A 142 -2.93 11.56 -11.20
N PHE A 143 -1.78 12.20 -10.97
CA PHE A 143 -1.71 13.58 -10.46
C PHE A 143 -0.99 14.56 -11.40
N GLY A 144 -0.48 14.09 -12.54
CA GLY A 144 0.33 14.87 -13.47
C GLY A 144 1.80 14.98 -13.05
N LEU A 145 2.61 15.62 -13.89
CA LEU A 145 4.05 15.80 -13.68
C LEU A 145 4.39 16.62 -12.44
N ASP A 146 3.48 17.50 -12.00
CA ASP A 146 3.67 18.35 -10.83
C ASP A 146 3.11 17.70 -9.54
N ALA A 147 3.04 16.36 -9.48
CA ALA A 147 2.51 15.61 -8.34
C ALA A 147 3.10 16.06 -6.99
N PHE A 148 4.34 16.53 -6.95
CA PHE A 148 4.98 17.09 -5.76
C PHE A 148 5.54 18.53 -5.95
N GLY A 149 5.08 19.25 -6.97
CA GLY A 149 5.58 20.59 -7.33
C GLY A 149 6.25 20.63 -8.71
N LYS A 150 6.51 21.84 -9.21
CA LYS A 150 7.05 22.05 -10.56
C LYS A 150 8.41 21.35 -10.73
N GLY A 151 8.53 20.53 -11.78
CA GLY A 151 9.81 19.94 -12.19
C GLY A 151 10.21 18.66 -11.44
N ALA A 152 9.25 17.86 -10.98
CA ALA A 152 9.55 16.54 -10.42
C ALA A 152 10.10 15.60 -11.52
N ASN A 153 11.43 15.63 -11.69
CA ASN A 153 12.14 14.67 -12.53
C ASN A 153 11.98 13.25 -11.98
N MET A 154 12.13 12.27 -12.87
CA MET A 154 12.18 10.86 -12.47
C MET A 154 13.33 10.66 -11.46
N PRO A 155 13.06 10.05 -10.30
CA PRO A 155 14.06 9.74 -9.28
C PRO A 155 15.03 8.62 -9.69
#